data_AF-A0A9W6PJT3-F1
#
_entry.id   AF-A0A9W6PJT3-F1
#
_cell.length_a   1.000
_cell.length_b   1.000
_cell.length_c   1.000
_cell.angle_alpha   90.00
_cell.angle_beta   90.00
_cell.angle_gamma   90.00
#
_symmetry.space_group_name_H-M   'P 1'
#
loop_
_entity.id
_entity.type
_entity.pdbx_description
1 polymer ?
#
loop_
_entity_poly.entity_id
_entity_poly.type
_entity_poly.pdbx_seq_one_letter_code
_entity_poly.pdbx_strand_id
1 'polypeptide(L)'
;MDADRKRPGDGGPGQRIQGELRELRQLRELRAREQRGRREERPSPSGGSRTRLDQPRTGRPGLVRLPAWDPEAFGKLSERIARFLGTGRFIVWMTVVIIAWVVWNTLLPESVRFDDYPFIFLTLMLSLQASYAAPLILLAQNRQDDRDRVNMEQDRARSDRNIADTEYLTREVAALRQGLGEVATRDFVRSELQSLLKELDERRESADTL
;
A
#
# COMPACT_ATOMS: atom_id res chain seq x y z
N MET A 1 -57.25 -71.52 33.40
CA MET A 1 -57.37 -70.76 34.66
C MET A 1 -55.94 -70.52 35.13
N ASP A 2 -55.33 -69.35 35.10
CA ASP A 2 -55.73 -67.97 34.84
C ASP A 2 -54.40 -67.27 34.49
N ALA A 3 -54.29 -66.58 33.36
CA ALA A 3 -54.29 -65.12 33.33
C ALA A 3 -53.50 -64.47 34.48
N ASP A 4 -52.22 -64.13 34.24
CA ASP A 4 -51.70 -62.88 34.80
C ASP A 4 -50.94 -62.09 33.74
N ARG A 5 -51.44 -60.87 33.55
CA ARG A 5 -51.08 -59.91 32.52
C ARG A 5 -50.13 -58.92 33.18
N LYS A 6 -48.82 -59.07 32.98
CA LYS A 6 -47.86 -58.02 33.37
C LYS A 6 -47.52 -57.13 32.17
N ARG A 7 -48.13 -55.95 32.15
CA ARG A 7 -47.87 -54.86 31.19
C ARG A 7 -46.40 -54.40 31.30
N PRO A 8 -45.73 -54.01 30.20
CA PRO A 8 -44.48 -53.27 30.28
C PRO A 8 -44.79 -51.83 30.72
N GLY A 9 -44.51 -51.54 31.98
CA GLY A 9 -44.64 -50.21 32.58
C GLY A 9 -43.30 -49.51 32.69
N ASP A 10 -43.18 -48.41 31.96
CA ASP A 10 -42.56 -47.15 32.40
C ASP A 10 -41.03 -47.10 32.63
N GLY A 11 -40.29 -46.99 31.53
CA GLY A 11 -38.94 -46.41 31.54
C GLY A 11 -39.02 -44.88 31.56
N GLY A 12 -39.22 -44.31 32.75
CA GLY A 12 -39.38 -42.88 32.95
C GLY A 12 -38.20 -42.04 32.40
N PRO A 13 -38.46 -40.80 31.93
CA PRO A 13 -37.48 -39.96 31.23
C PRO A 13 -36.19 -39.69 32.03
N GLY A 14 -36.24 -39.79 33.36
CA GLY A 14 -35.07 -39.61 34.23
C GLY A 14 -33.99 -40.70 34.10
N GLN A 15 -34.35 -41.95 33.73
CA GLN A 15 -33.36 -43.02 33.56
C GLN A 15 -32.60 -42.90 32.24
N ARG A 16 -33.26 -42.42 31.17
CA ARG A 16 -32.61 -42.14 29.89
C ARG A 16 -31.63 -40.97 30.00
N ILE A 17 -32.00 -39.91 30.72
CA ILE A 17 -31.14 -38.75 30.95
C ILE A 17 -29.94 -39.11 31.84
N GLN A 18 -30.10 -40.02 32.82
CA GLN A 18 -28.97 -40.51 33.61
C GLN A 18 -27.98 -41.37 32.80
N GLY A 19 -28.46 -42.14 31.83
CA GLY A 19 -27.61 -42.86 30.87
C GLY A 19 -26.80 -41.87 30.02
N GLU A 20 -27.46 -40.91 29.39
CA GLU A 20 -26.79 -39.91 28.55
C GLU A 20 -25.82 -39.02 29.33
N LEU A 21 -26.12 -38.64 30.57
CA LEU A 21 -25.21 -37.84 31.39
C LEU A 21 -23.92 -38.59 31.75
N ARG A 22 -23.97 -39.93 31.84
CA ARG A 22 -22.77 -40.76 32.06
C ARG A 22 -21.96 -40.87 30.78
N GLU A 23 -22.60 -41.05 29.63
CA GLU A 23 -21.93 -41.08 28.33
C GLU A 23 -21.33 -39.72 27.96
N LEU A 24 -22.01 -38.61 28.26
CA LEU A 24 -21.49 -37.25 28.01
C LEU A 24 -20.31 -36.90 28.91
N ARG A 25 -20.26 -37.41 30.15
CA ARG A 25 -19.07 -37.28 31.01
C ARG A 25 -17.90 -38.09 30.44
N GLN A 26 -18.14 -39.33 30.01
CA GLN A 26 -17.11 -40.17 29.40
C GLN A 26 -16.58 -39.58 28.08
N LEU A 27 -17.46 -39.03 27.23
CA LEU A 27 -17.08 -38.35 25.99
C LEU A 27 -16.29 -37.06 26.25
N ARG A 28 -16.62 -36.31 27.31
CA ARG A 28 -15.83 -35.13 27.71
C ARG A 28 -14.45 -35.53 28.23
N GLU A 29 -14.34 -36.62 28.97
CA GLU A 29 -13.06 -37.14 29.46
C GLU A 29 -12.19 -37.68 28.31
N LEU A 30 -12.78 -38.38 27.35
CA LEU A 30 -12.09 -38.85 26.14
C LEU A 30 -11.62 -37.70 25.26
N ARG A 31 -12.47 -36.68 25.02
CA ARG A 31 -12.05 -35.46 24.31
C ARG A 31 -10.99 -34.68 25.07
N ALA A 32 -11.03 -34.63 26.40
CA ALA A 32 -10.02 -33.96 27.20
C ALA A 32 -8.66 -34.67 27.10
N ARG A 33 -8.66 -36.00 27.00
CA ARG A 33 -7.45 -36.81 26.75
C ARG A 33 -6.95 -36.67 25.33
N GLU A 34 -7.82 -36.69 24.32
CA GLU A 34 -7.45 -36.40 22.92
C GLU A 34 -6.89 -34.99 22.76
N GLN A 35 -7.50 -33.98 23.38
CA GLN A 35 -7.01 -32.60 23.31
C GLN A 35 -5.66 -32.44 24.00
N ARG A 36 -5.41 -33.15 25.12
CA ARG A 36 -4.07 -33.16 25.75
C ARG A 36 -3.02 -33.79 24.84
N GLY A 37 -3.32 -34.93 24.22
CA GLY A 37 -2.43 -35.56 23.22
C GLY A 37 -2.17 -34.66 22.00
N ARG A 38 -3.21 -34.01 21.47
CA ARG A 38 -3.08 -33.08 20.32
C ARG A 38 -2.34 -31.78 20.65
N ARG A 39 -2.27 -31.41 21.93
CA ARG A 39 -1.50 -30.23 22.40
C ARG A 39 -0.02 -30.57 22.58
N GLU A 40 0.30 -31.82 22.87
CA GLU A 40 1.67 -32.35 22.91
C GLU A 40 2.21 -32.70 21.51
N GLU A 41 1.35 -33.10 20.58
CA GLU A 41 1.70 -33.30 19.16
C GLU A 41 1.72 -32.00 18.33
N ARG A 42 1.48 -30.83 18.93
CA ARG A 42 1.87 -29.58 18.26
C ARG A 42 3.39 -29.57 18.22
N PRO A 43 4.02 -29.70 17.04
CA PRO A 43 5.46 -29.55 16.97
C PRO A 43 5.78 -28.18 17.54
N SER A 44 6.57 -28.16 18.62
CA SER A 44 7.27 -26.96 19.04
C SER A 44 7.80 -26.29 17.78
N PRO A 45 7.62 -24.97 17.58
CA PRO A 45 8.32 -24.28 16.51
C PRO A 45 9.80 -24.31 16.92
N SER A 46 10.48 -25.41 16.61
CA SER A 46 11.91 -25.42 16.45
C SER A 46 12.17 -24.27 15.49
N GLY A 47 12.90 -23.28 15.98
CA GLY A 47 13.33 -22.10 15.25
C GLY A 47 14.30 -22.49 14.14
N GLY A 48 13.85 -23.32 13.21
CA GLY A 48 14.41 -23.41 11.89
C GLY A 48 14.13 -22.06 11.25
N SER A 49 15.15 -21.22 11.24
CA SER A 49 15.24 -20.06 10.37
C SER A 49 14.91 -20.52 8.96
N ARG A 50 13.62 -20.43 8.60
CA ARG A 50 13.17 -20.44 7.21
C ARG A 50 13.81 -19.20 6.62
N THR A 51 14.99 -19.38 6.04
CA THR A 51 15.65 -18.42 5.18
C THR A 51 14.61 -18.00 4.15
N ARG A 52 13.97 -16.85 4.36
CA ARG A 52 13.03 -16.28 3.41
C ARG A 52 13.81 -15.98 2.15
N LEU A 53 13.52 -16.71 1.08
CA LEU A 53 14.11 -16.47 -0.25
C LEU A 53 13.64 -15.15 -0.88
N ASP A 54 12.68 -14.45 -0.27
CA ASP A 54 12.13 -13.17 -0.73
C ASP A 54 12.94 -11.93 -0.34
N GLN A 55 14.03 -12.08 0.42
CA GLN A 55 14.94 -10.95 0.67
C GLN A 55 16.05 -10.99 -0.38
N PRO A 56 16.15 -9.99 -1.29
CA PRO A 56 17.30 -9.91 -2.17
C PRO A 56 18.55 -9.82 -1.30
N ARG A 57 19.46 -10.78 -1.44
CA ARG A 57 20.76 -10.78 -0.76
C ARG A 57 21.58 -9.60 -1.28
N THR A 58 21.41 -8.43 -0.67
CA THR A 58 22.31 -7.29 -0.88
C THR A 58 23.63 -7.59 -0.20
N GLY A 59 24.69 -7.69 -1.01
CA GLY A 59 26.08 -7.72 -0.54
C GLY A 59 26.64 -9.12 -0.35
N ARG A 60 27.19 -9.71 -1.41
CA ARG A 60 28.30 -10.66 -1.25
C ARG A 60 29.45 -9.88 -0.61
N PRO A 61 30.03 -10.30 0.54
CA PRO A 61 31.31 -9.76 0.96
C PRO A 61 32.38 -10.37 0.05
N GLY A 62 32.55 -9.76 -1.13
CA GLY A 62 33.65 -10.07 -2.02
C GLY A 62 34.96 -9.70 -1.33
N LEU A 63 35.97 -10.55 -1.50
CA LEU A 63 37.36 -10.42 -1.04
C LEU A 63 38.08 -9.13 -1.47
N VAL A 64 37.39 -8.22 -2.15
CA VAL A 64 37.90 -6.94 -2.63
C VAL A 64 37.00 -5.85 -2.04
N ARG A 65 37.52 -5.10 -1.05
CA ARG A 65 36.91 -3.82 -0.65
C ARG A 65 37.13 -2.83 -1.78
N LEU A 66 36.24 -2.82 -2.77
CA LEU A 66 36.09 -1.62 -3.58
C LEU A 66 35.62 -0.48 -2.64
N PRO A 67 36.09 0.76 -2.85
CA PRO A 67 35.56 1.90 -2.12
C PRO A 67 34.04 1.89 -2.26
N ALA A 68 33.32 1.85 -1.14
CA ALA A 68 31.86 1.94 -1.16
C ALA A 68 31.51 3.31 -1.73
N TRP A 69 31.07 3.32 -2.99
CA TRP A 69 30.65 4.54 -3.67
C TRP A 69 29.44 5.08 -2.93
N ASP A 70 29.55 6.28 -2.34
CA ASP A 70 28.49 6.85 -1.51
C ASP A 70 27.30 7.29 -2.41
N PRO A 71 26.17 6.56 -2.39
CA PRO A 71 25.03 6.87 -3.23
C PRO A 71 24.35 8.21 -2.85
N GLU A 72 24.61 8.74 -1.65
CA GLU A 72 24.07 10.02 -1.19
C GLU A 72 24.82 11.20 -1.80
N ALA A 73 26.16 11.11 -1.87
CA ALA A 73 27.00 12.12 -2.52
C ALA A 73 26.69 12.23 -4.02
N PHE A 74 26.52 11.08 -4.70
CA PHE A 74 26.12 11.05 -6.10
C PHE A 74 24.70 11.61 -6.29
N GLY A 75 23.76 11.28 -5.39
CA GLY A 75 22.41 11.82 -5.43
C GLY A 75 22.34 13.35 -5.40
N LYS A 76 23.11 13.98 -4.51
CA LYS A 76 23.22 15.45 -4.40
C LYS A 76 23.88 16.06 -5.65
N LEU A 77 24.90 15.40 -6.19
CA LEU A 77 25.56 15.83 -7.43
C LEU A 77 24.59 15.75 -8.62
N SER A 78 23.87 14.63 -8.78
CA SER A 78 22.87 14.46 -9.84
C SER A 78 21.76 15.49 -9.74
N GLU A 79 21.28 15.84 -8.54
CA GLU A 79 20.24 16.86 -8.37
C GLU A 79 20.73 18.27 -8.76
N ARG A 80 22.01 18.58 -8.48
CA ARG A 80 22.63 19.83 -8.90
C ARG A 80 22.82 19.89 -10.42
N ILE A 81 23.28 18.78 -11.02
CA ILE A 81 23.45 18.64 -12.47
C ILE A 81 22.09 18.72 -13.17
N ALA A 82 21.05 18.04 -12.66
CA ALA A 82 19.71 18.06 -13.25
C ALA A 82 19.11 19.47 -13.27
N ARG A 83 19.22 20.23 -12.18
CA ARG A 83 18.78 21.64 -12.14
C ARG A 83 19.58 22.54 -13.08
N PHE A 84 20.87 22.23 -13.27
CA PHE A 84 21.75 23.00 -14.13
C PHE A 84 21.50 22.73 -15.63
N LEU A 85 21.40 21.45 -16.03
CA LEU A 85 21.13 21.03 -17.41
C LEU A 85 19.69 21.32 -17.85
N GLY A 86 18.72 21.24 -16.93
CA GLY A 86 17.31 21.54 -17.23
C GLY A 86 17.02 23.02 -17.46
N THR A 87 17.98 23.91 -17.20
CA THR A 87 17.81 25.35 -17.40
C THR A 87 18.54 25.81 -18.67
N GLY A 88 17.91 26.66 -19.50
CA GLY A 88 18.53 27.22 -20.72
C GLY A 88 19.84 28.00 -20.52
N ARG A 89 20.20 28.29 -19.27
CA ARG A 89 21.46 28.93 -18.85
C ARG A 89 22.71 28.12 -19.25
N PHE A 90 22.63 26.79 -19.26
CA PHE A 90 23.76 25.95 -19.66
C PHE A 90 24.13 26.17 -21.13
N ILE A 91 23.14 26.20 -22.01
CA ILE A 91 23.32 26.42 -23.45
C ILE A 91 23.96 27.78 -23.69
N VAL A 92 23.43 28.84 -23.05
CA VAL A 92 23.99 30.20 -23.16
C VAL A 92 25.47 30.24 -22.75
N TRP A 93 25.81 29.63 -21.61
CA TRP A 93 27.20 29.61 -21.12
C TRP A 93 28.12 28.84 -22.07
N MET A 94 27.69 27.67 -22.56
CA MET A 94 28.46 26.88 -23.54
C MET A 94 28.69 27.65 -24.84
N THR A 95 27.67 28.34 -25.35
CA THR A 95 27.81 29.20 -26.55
C THR A 95 28.83 30.31 -26.33
N VAL A 96 28.79 30.98 -25.17
CA VAL A 96 29.76 32.04 -24.83
C VAL A 96 31.19 31.51 -24.81
N VAL A 97 31.42 30.32 -24.23
CA VAL A 97 32.76 29.70 -24.21
C VAL A 97 33.26 29.36 -25.61
N ILE A 98 32.41 28.79 -26.46
CA ILE A 98 32.76 28.48 -27.86
C ILE A 98 33.11 29.76 -28.61
N ILE A 99 32.28 30.81 -28.49
CA ILE A 99 32.55 32.10 -29.12
C ILE A 99 33.86 32.69 -28.59
N ALA A 100 34.09 32.69 -27.28
CA ALA A 100 35.31 33.19 -26.69
C ALA A 100 36.55 32.45 -27.20
N TRP A 101 36.47 31.12 -27.38
CA TRP A 101 37.56 30.33 -27.94
C TRP A 101 37.86 30.68 -29.39
N VAL A 102 36.82 30.81 -30.22
CA VAL A 102 36.95 31.19 -31.63
C VAL A 102 37.51 32.60 -31.74
N VAL A 103 37.00 33.56 -30.96
CA VAL A 103 37.47 34.95 -30.94
C VAL A 103 38.92 35.03 -30.50
N TRP A 104 39.32 34.30 -29.45
CA TRP A 104 40.69 34.24 -28.99
C TRP A 104 41.64 33.72 -30.06
N ASN A 105 41.29 32.61 -30.73
CA ASN A 105 42.15 32.01 -31.74
C ASN A 105 42.12 32.73 -33.10
N THR A 106 41.11 33.55 -33.39
CA THR A 106 41.02 34.30 -34.65
C THR A 106 41.63 35.70 -34.57
N LEU A 107 41.47 36.40 -33.45
CA LEU A 107 41.91 37.80 -33.32
C LEU A 107 43.35 37.95 -32.79
N LEU A 108 43.93 36.93 -32.14
CA LEU A 108 45.31 37.03 -31.64
C LEU A 108 46.36 36.79 -32.74
N PRO A 109 47.56 37.39 -32.59
CA PRO A 109 48.69 37.13 -33.48
C PRO A 109 49.08 35.64 -33.51
N GLU A 110 49.63 35.18 -34.64
CA GLU A 110 50.03 33.76 -34.85
C GLU A 110 50.95 33.21 -33.77
N SER A 111 51.73 34.06 -33.10
CA SER A 111 52.62 33.67 -32.00
C SER A 111 51.90 33.23 -30.72
N VAL A 112 50.60 33.51 -30.58
CA VAL A 112 49.80 33.24 -29.37
C VAL A 112 48.54 32.43 -29.67
N ARG A 113 48.29 32.11 -30.94
CA ARG A 113 47.20 31.20 -31.32
C ARG A 113 47.55 29.79 -30.90
N PHE A 114 46.59 29.13 -30.25
CA PHE A 114 46.74 27.77 -29.81
C PHE A 114 46.08 26.78 -30.78
N ASP A 115 45.03 27.21 -31.49
CA ASP A 115 44.17 26.39 -32.34
C ASP A 115 43.77 27.14 -33.62
N ASP A 116 44.58 27.04 -34.68
CA ASP A 116 44.30 27.62 -35.99
C ASP A 116 43.14 26.91 -36.71
N TYR A 117 42.51 27.60 -37.67
CA TYR A 117 41.46 27.01 -38.52
C TYR A 117 42.01 25.75 -39.20
N PRO A 118 41.41 24.55 -38.99
CA PRO A 118 40.00 24.27 -38.71
C PRO A 118 39.59 23.97 -37.24
N PHE A 119 40.28 24.49 -36.23
CA PHE A 119 39.98 24.32 -34.78
C PHE A 119 39.95 22.85 -34.32
N ILE A 120 41.08 22.16 -34.48
CA ILE A 120 41.21 20.73 -34.18
C ILE A 120 41.06 20.49 -32.68
N PHE A 121 41.64 21.35 -31.83
CA PHE A 121 41.56 21.18 -30.37
C PHE A 121 40.14 21.36 -29.86
N LEU A 122 39.42 22.39 -30.35
CA LEU A 122 38.01 22.58 -30.00
C LEU A 122 37.18 21.35 -30.39
N THR A 123 37.41 20.80 -31.58
CA THR A 123 36.70 19.60 -32.07
C THR A 123 37.01 18.36 -31.22
N LEU A 124 38.27 18.15 -30.87
CA LEU A 124 38.69 17.05 -30.00
C LEU A 124 38.07 17.18 -28.60
N MET A 125 38.03 18.38 -28.05
CA MET A 125 37.44 18.64 -26.74
C MET A 125 35.93 18.40 -26.74
N LEU A 126 35.21 18.86 -27.77
CA LEU A 126 33.76 18.63 -27.91
C LEU A 126 33.43 17.14 -28.11
N SER A 127 34.22 16.41 -28.89
CA SER A 127 34.01 14.97 -29.09
C SER A 127 34.26 14.18 -27.79
N LEU A 128 35.31 14.53 -27.05
CA LEU A 128 35.57 13.97 -25.72
C LEU A 128 34.44 14.30 -24.74
N GLN A 129 33.95 15.55 -24.73
CA GLN A 129 32.84 15.97 -23.88
C GLN A 129 31.60 15.10 -24.14
N ALA A 130 31.23 14.88 -25.40
CA ALA A 130 30.09 14.03 -25.74
C ALA A 130 30.31 12.58 -25.31
N SER A 131 31.51 12.04 -25.50
CA SER A 131 31.86 10.66 -25.13
C SER A 131 31.76 10.40 -23.63
N TYR A 132 32.22 11.34 -22.80
CA TYR A 132 32.13 11.22 -21.33
C TYR A 132 30.74 11.56 -20.78
N ALA A 133 29.95 12.36 -21.50
CA ALA A 133 28.58 12.68 -21.10
C ALA A 133 27.67 11.45 -21.16
N ALA A 134 27.80 10.60 -22.18
CA ALA A 134 26.98 9.39 -22.34
C ALA A 134 26.94 8.47 -21.11
N PRO A 135 28.08 8.01 -20.54
CA PRO A 135 28.05 7.15 -19.35
C PRO A 135 27.55 7.88 -18.10
N LEU A 136 27.79 9.17 -17.95
CA LEU A 136 27.22 9.95 -16.84
C LEU A 136 25.70 10.06 -16.94
N ILE A 137 25.19 10.28 -18.16
CA ILE A 137 23.75 10.34 -18.44
C ILE A 137 23.13 8.96 -18.15
N LEU A 138 23.75 7.87 -18.59
CA LEU A 138 23.29 6.50 -18.32
C LEU A 138 23.23 6.20 -16.81
N LEU A 139 24.24 6.62 -16.03
CA LEU A 139 24.22 6.45 -14.58
C LEU A 139 23.14 7.31 -13.90
N ALA A 140 22.92 8.54 -14.41
CA ALA A 140 21.85 9.40 -13.92
C ALA A 140 20.46 8.82 -14.25
N GLN A 141 20.29 8.23 -15.43
CA GLN A 141 19.07 7.58 -15.90
C GLN A 141 18.73 6.34 -15.08
N ASN A 142 19.68 5.42 -14.86
CA ASN A 142 19.44 4.23 -14.02
C ASN A 142 18.88 4.59 -12.63
N ARG A 143 19.36 5.69 -12.03
CA ARG A 143 18.88 6.18 -10.73
C ARG A 143 17.53 6.92 -10.82
N GLN A 144 17.20 7.50 -11.97
CA GLN A 144 15.85 8.04 -12.22
C GLN A 144 14.86 6.88 -12.35
N ASP A 145 15.19 5.86 -13.13
CA ASP A 145 14.36 4.66 -13.33
C ASP A 145 14.06 3.94 -12.01
N ASP A 146 15.06 3.80 -11.13
CA ASP A 146 14.87 3.22 -9.79
C ASP A 146 13.88 4.03 -8.93
N ARG A 147 13.97 5.37 -8.96
CA ARG A 147 13.05 6.26 -8.24
C ARG A 147 11.65 6.21 -8.84
N ASP A 148 11.56 6.22 -10.17
CA ASP A 148 10.30 6.17 -10.89
C ASP A 148 9.59 4.84 -10.65
N ARG A 149 10.33 3.73 -10.56
CA ARG A 149 9.78 2.44 -10.15
C ARG A 149 9.15 2.48 -8.77
N VAL A 150 9.85 3.02 -7.76
CA VAL A 150 9.32 3.14 -6.40
C VAL A 150 8.08 4.04 -6.37
N ASN A 151 8.11 5.16 -7.09
CA ASN A 151 6.96 6.05 -7.21
C ASN A 151 5.76 5.35 -7.86
N MET A 152 5.97 4.56 -8.92
CA MET A 152 4.91 3.79 -9.58
C MET A 152 4.33 2.70 -8.67
N GLU A 153 5.15 2.02 -7.88
CA GLU A 153 4.68 1.02 -6.91
C GLU A 153 3.82 1.67 -5.81
N GLN A 154 4.24 2.84 -5.31
CA GLN A 154 3.45 3.60 -4.34
C GLN A 154 2.14 4.13 -4.92
N ASP A 155 2.16 4.61 -6.16
CA ASP A 155 0.97 5.12 -6.84
C ASP A 155 -0.06 4.01 -7.07
N ARG A 156 0.37 2.83 -7.52
CA ARG A 156 -0.50 1.64 -7.59
C ARG A 156 -1.13 1.31 -6.23
N ALA A 157 -0.34 1.24 -5.17
CA ALA A 157 -0.84 0.96 -3.82
C ALA A 157 -1.76 2.06 -3.26
N ARG A 158 -1.63 3.31 -3.72
CA ARG A 158 -2.58 4.39 -3.41
C ARG A 158 -3.87 4.23 -4.22
N SER A 159 -3.77 3.90 -5.50
CA SER A 159 -4.93 3.65 -6.37
C SER A 159 -5.78 2.51 -5.84
N ASP A 160 -5.18 1.38 -5.43
CA ASP A 160 -5.91 0.24 -4.86
C ASP A 160 -6.68 0.63 -3.59
N ARG A 161 -6.06 1.44 -2.72
CA ARG A 161 -6.72 1.98 -1.53
C ARG A 161 -7.85 2.95 -1.87
N ASN A 162 -7.65 3.85 -2.83
CA ASN A 162 -8.69 4.78 -3.27
C ASN A 162 -9.90 4.05 -3.86
N ILE A 163 -9.67 2.97 -4.60
CA ILE A 163 -10.75 2.11 -5.13
C ILE A 163 -11.52 1.48 -3.97
N ALA A 164 -10.82 0.89 -3.00
CA ALA A 164 -11.44 0.29 -1.82
C ALA A 164 -12.24 1.31 -0.98
N ASP A 165 -11.70 2.52 -0.78
CA ASP A 165 -12.38 3.61 -0.07
C ASP A 165 -13.63 4.06 -0.84
N THR A 166 -13.56 4.15 -2.16
CA THR A 166 -14.70 4.51 -3.01
C THR A 166 -15.79 3.44 -2.95
N GLU A 167 -15.43 2.16 -2.99
CA GLU A 167 -16.37 1.04 -2.84
C GLU A 167 -17.03 1.04 -1.46
N TYR A 168 -16.24 1.30 -0.40
CA TYR A 168 -16.74 1.42 0.96
C TYR A 168 -17.74 2.56 1.09
N LEU A 169 -17.38 3.77 0.65
CA LEU A 169 -18.26 4.93 0.67
C LEU A 169 -19.53 4.70 -0.17
N THR A 170 -19.42 4.05 -1.33
CA THR A 170 -20.58 3.73 -2.17
C THR A 170 -21.55 2.79 -1.44
N ARG A 171 -21.01 1.77 -0.74
CA ARG A 171 -21.82 0.85 0.07
C ARG A 171 -22.46 1.57 1.26
N GLU A 172 -21.72 2.44 1.94
CA GLU A 172 -22.22 3.20 3.08
C GLU A 172 -23.33 4.15 2.64
N VAL A 173 -23.17 4.86 1.52
CA VAL A 173 -24.20 5.74 0.93
C VAL A 173 -25.43 4.94 0.52
N ALA A 174 -25.27 3.75 -0.05
CA ALA A 174 -26.41 2.88 -0.39
C ALA A 174 -27.18 2.44 0.86
N ALA A 175 -26.48 2.07 1.94
CA ALA A 175 -27.08 1.72 3.22
C ALA A 175 -27.80 2.92 3.87
N LEU A 176 -27.15 4.10 3.87
CA LEU A 176 -27.73 5.35 4.35
C LEU A 176 -29.01 5.72 3.57
N ARG A 177 -28.99 5.56 2.23
CA ARG A 177 -30.15 5.79 1.38
C ARG A 177 -31.30 4.84 1.71
N GLN A 178 -31.02 3.56 1.97
CA GLN A 178 -32.05 2.59 2.34
C GLN A 178 -32.67 2.94 3.70
N GLY A 179 -31.84 3.24 4.71
CA GLY A 179 -32.31 3.64 6.04
C GLY A 179 -33.10 4.95 6.03
N LEU A 180 -32.67 5.96 5.26
CA LEU A 180 -33.44 7.20 5.07
C LEU A 180 -34.72 6.95 4.26
N GLY A 181 -34.70 6.03 3.30
CA GLY A 181 -35.87 5.66 2.52
C GLY A 181 -37.01 5.09 3.37
N GLU A 182 -36.68 4.27 4.37
CA GLU A 182 -37.65 3.71 5.31
C GLU A 182 -38.30 4.81 6.18
N VAL A 183 -37.49 5.74 6.72
CA VAL A 183 -37.96 6.82 7.62
C VAL A 183 -38.65 7.98 6.86
N ALA A 184 -38.27 8.23 5.60
CA ALA A 184 -38.84 9.29 4.77
C ALA A 184 -40.00 8.81 3.88
N THR A 185 -40.61 7.66 4.18
CA THR A 185 -41.79 7.22 3.42
C THR A 185 -42.92 8.23 3.63
N ARG A 186 -43.55 8.70 2.54
CA ARG A 186 -44.64 9.69 2.57
C ARG A 186 -45.73 9.33 3.59
N ASP A 187 -46.04 8.04 3.70
CA ASP A 187 -47.08 7.55 4.60
C ASP A 187 -46.67 7.60 6.07
N PHE A 188 -45.39 7.37 6.40
CA PHE A 188 -44.85 7.54 7.76
C PHE A 188 -44.83 9.01 8.17
N VAL A 189 -44.33 9.89 7.31
CA VAL A 189 -44.34 11.34 7.55
C VAL A 189 -45.78 11.83 7.70
N ARG A 190 -46.71 11.30 6.90
CA ARG A 190 -48.14 11.63 6.99
C ARG A 190 -48.76 11.11 8.28
N SER A 191 -48.46 9.88 8.70
CA SER A 191 -49.00 9.33 9.94
C SER A 191 -48.47 10.07 11.16
N GLU A 192 -47.19 10.45 11.19
CA GLU A 192 -46.64 11.26 12.28
C GLU A 192 -47.22 12.67 12.30
N LEU A 193 -47.35 13.34 11.16
CA LEU A 193 -48.03 14.64 11.10
C LEU A 193 -49.48 14.54 11.57
N GLN A 194 -50.22 13.49 11.20
CA GLN A 194 -51.58 13.27 11.67
C GLN A 194 -51.63 12.95 13.16
N SER A 195 -50.70 12.15 13.67
CA SER A 195 -50.57 11.83 15.09
C SER A 195 -50.34 13.10 15.91
N LEU A 196 -49.38 13.93 15.50
CA LEU A 196 -49.07 15.21 16.16
C LEU A 196 -50.24 16.20 16.07
N LEU A 197 -50.93 16.29 14.93
CA LEU A 197 -52.12 17.12 14.78
C LEU A 197 -53.25 16.65 15.72
N LYS A 198 -53.46 15.35 15.83
CA LYS A 198 -54.47 14.77 16.71
C LYS A 198 -54.14 15.05 18.18
N GLU A 199 -52.88 14.92 18.60
CA GLU A 199 -52.46 15.25 19.97
C GLU A 199 -52.72 16.74 20.30
N LEU A 200 -52.48 17.64 19.34
CA LEU A 200 -52.75 19.07 19.51
C LEU A 200 -54.25 19.39 19.61
N ASP A 201 -55.09 18.75 18.80
CA ASP A 201 -56.55 18.91 18.88
C ASP A 201 -57.09 18.37 20.21
N GLU A 202 -56.64 17.20 20.66
CA GLU A 202 -57.02 16.63 21.95
C GLU A 202 -56.62 17.54 23.12
N ARG A 203 -55.42 18.15 23.06
CA ARG A 203 -54.97 19.17 24.03
C ARG A 203 -55.81 20.44 24.00
N ARG A 204 -56.30 20.84 22.83
CA ARG A 204 -57.16 22.02 22.68
C ARG A 204 -58.56 21.76 23.23
N GLU A 205 -59.17 20.62 22.91
CA GLU A 205 -60.48 20.23 23.45
C GLU A 205 -60.45 20.08 24.97
N SER A 206 -59.36 19.53 25.53
CA SER A 206 -59.17 19.43 26.98
C SER A 206 -58.89 20.78 27.65
N ALA A 207 -58.39 21.79 26.92
CA ALA A 207 -58.28 23.16 27.41
C ALA A 207 -59.61 23.93 27.36
N ASP A 208 -60.49 23.62 26.40
CA ASP A 208 -61.83 24.24 26.27
C ASP A 208 -62.89 23.62 27.21
N THR A 209 -62.60 22.48 27.83
CA THR A 209 -63.51 21.79 28.78
C THR A 209 -63.22 22.08 30.26
N LEU A 210 -62.26 22.95 30.57
CA LEU A 210 -61.95 23.49 31.91
C LEU A 210 -62.39 24.94 32.05
#